data_AF-A0A8X6I1N3-F1
#
_entry.id   AF-A0A8X6I1N3-F1
#
_cell.length_a   1.000
_cell.length_b   1.000
_cell.length_c   1.000
_cell.angle_alpha   90.00
_cell.angle_beta   90.00
_cell.angle_gamma   90.00
#
_symmetry.space_group_name_H-M   'P 1'
#
loop_
_entity.id
_entity.type
_entity.pdbx_description
1 polymer ?
#
loop_
_entity_poly.entity_id
_entity_poly.type
_entity_poly.pdbx_seq_one_letter_code
_entity_poly.pdbx_strand_id
1 'polypeptide(L)'
;MAHKKSLEALDRSLQDLRGNTRPFGNALILLAGDFRQTLPVIPRSTPADEINASLKRSALWQHVKTLKLIKNMRVQLQNDRSTEIFSNQLLDIGNGKVPVDLTSGKISLPHNFCNLVTSKGELVERVFPDIQTNFKNPKWLSERAILAAKNKDVYQLNNVIQSRIQNETVTYKSVDTVVEVDEAVPSPPNLPPFPSRLWLHLA
;
A
#
# COMPACT_ATOMS: atom_id res chain seq x y z
N MET A 1 -2.81 -7.35 4.67
CA MET A 1 -3.92 -6.47 4.22
C MET A 1 -5.29 -7.16 4.16
N ALA A 2 -5.48 -8.37 3.62
CA ALA A 2 -6.82 -8.98 3.53
C ALA A 2 -7.37 -9.45 4.90
N HIS A 3 -8.63 -9.13 5.19
CA HIS A 3 -9.33 -9.60 6.39
C HIS A 3 -9.80 -11.05 6.19
N LYS A 4 -9.66 -11.91 7.22
CA LYS A 4 -10.11 -13.31 7.20
C LYS A 4 -11.57 -13.52 6.79
N LYS A 5 -12.46 -12.60 7.15
CA LYS A 5 -13.89 -12.67 6.81
C LYS A 5 -14.12 -12.66 5.30
N SER A 6 -13.28 -11.98 4.53
CA SER A 6 -13.36 -12.00 3.06
C SER A 6 -13.06 -13.39 2.50
N LEU A 7 -12.07 -14.09 3.06
CA LEU A 7 -11.74 -15.46 2.66
C LEU A 7 -12.84 -16.45 3.09
N GLU A 8 -13.37 -16.29 4.31
CA GLU A 8 -14.45 -17.12 4.86
C GLU A 8 -15.79 -16.89 4.13
N ALA A 9 -16.06 -15.66 3.69
CA ALA A 9 -17.20 -15.36 2.84
C ALA A 9 -17.05 -15.98 1.45
N LEU A 10 -15.86 -15.92 0.86
CA LEU A 10 -15.56 -16.57 -0.42
C LEU A 10 -15.75 -18.10 -0.32
N ASP A 11 -15.24 -18.72 0.74
CA ASP A 11 -15.41 -20.15 1.01
C ASP A 11 -16.89 -20.54 1.04
N ARG A 12 -17.71 -19.89 1.88
CA ARG A 12 -19.15 -20.14 1.95
C ARG A 12 -19.85 -19.92 0.61
N SER A 13 -19.54 -18.81 -0.06
CA SER A 13 -20.14 -18.50 -1.36
C SER A 13 -19.85 -19.57 -2.40
N LEU A 14 -18.63 -20.13 -2.43
CA LEU A 14 -18.27 -21.19 -3.35
C LEU A 14 -18.87 -22.55 -2.95
N GLN A 15 -19.06 -22.81 -1.66
CA GLN A 15 -19.76 -24.00 -1.21
C GLN A 15 -21.23 -23.97 -1.67
N ASP A 16 -21.90 -22.83 -1.49
CA ASP A 16 -23.29 -22.62 -1.89
C ASP A 16 -23.46 -22.72 -3.40
N LEU A 17 -22.66 -21.98 -4.17
CA LEU A 17 -22.73 -21.97 -5.64
C LEU A 17 -22.44 -23.32 -6.28
N ARG A 18 -21.64 -24.17 -5.62
CA ARG A 18 -21.23 -25.48 -6.15
C ARG A 18 -21.98 -26.65 -5.53
N GLY A 19 -22.88 -26.41 -4.57
CA GLY A 19 -23.56 -27.47 -3.81
C GLY A 19 -22.59 -28.44 -3.14
N ASN A 20 -21.44 -27.96 -2.67
CA ASN A 20 -20.36 -28.80 -2.12
C ASN A 20 -19.82 -28.19 -0.84
N THR A 21 -19.95 -28.90 0.28
CA THR A 21 -19.53 -28.42 1.60
C THR A 21 -18.03 -28.54 1.88
N ARG A 22 -17.24 -29.07 0.93
CA ARG A 22 -15.77 -29.06 1.04
C ARG A 22 -15.25 -27.62 0.93
N PRO A 23 -14.08 -27.30 1.52
CA PRO A 23 -13.48 -25.98 1.42
C PRO A 23 -13.48 -25.44 -0.02
N PHE A 24 -13.96 -24.20 -0.17
CA PHE A 24 -14.15 -23.46 -1.40
C PHE A 24 -14.98 -24.21 -2.45
N GLY A 25 -15.94 -25.02 -2.02
CA GLY A 25 -16.72 -25.89 -2.89
C GLY A 25 -15.87 -26.90 -3.67
N ASN A 26 -14.70 -27.28 -3.15
CA ASN A 26 -13.66 -28.07 -3.84
C ASN A 26 -12.98 -27.32 -5.01
N ALA A 27 -12.88 -25.99 -4.95
CA ALA A 27 -12.12 -25.20 -5.91
C ALA A 27 -10.64 -25.11 -5.50
N LEU A 28 -9.74 -25.07 -6.49
CA LEU A 28 -8.33 -24.78 -6.23
C LEU A 28 -8.17 -23.28 -5.96
N ILE A 29 -7.72 -22.94 -4.76
CA ILE A 29 -7.43 -21.55 -4.36
C ILE A 29 -5.92 -21.36 -4.24
N LEU A 30 -5.41 -20.36 -4.95
CA LEU A 30 -4.03 -19.89 -4.81
C LEU A 30 -4.04 -18.56 -4.05
N LEU A 31 -3.46 -18.56 -2.85
CA LEU A 31 -3.21 -17.35 -2.08
C LEU A 31 -1.77 -16.90 -2.32
N ALA A 32 -1.59 -15.65 -2.71
CA ALA A 32 -0.28 -15.03 -2.89
C ALA A 32 -0.19 -13.76 -2.04
N GLY A 33 0.95 -13.57 -1.37
CA GLY A 33 1.19 -12.38 -0.56
C GLY A 33 2.43 -12.53 0.33
N ASP A 34 2.81 -11.42 0.96
CA ASP A 34 3.91 -11.39 1.92
C ASP A 34 3.38 -10.97 3.30
N PHE A 35 3.49 -11.86 4.28
CA PHE A 35 3.02 -11.62 5.66
C PHE A 35 3.95 -10.70 6.46
N ARG A 36 5.07 -10.26 5.89
CA ARG A 36 5.92 -9.18 6.45
C ARG A 36 5.39 -7.78 6.07
N GLN A 37 4.34 -7.71 5.25
CA GLN A 37 3.63 -6.47 4.96
C GLN A 37 2.61 -6.14 6.07
N THR A 38 1.86 -5.06 5.88
CA THR A 38 0.90 -4.53 6.86
C THR A 38 -0.24 -5.50 7.15
N LEU A 39 -0.67 -5.51 8.42
CA LEU A 39 -1.88 -6.19 8.87
C LEU A 39 -3.14 -5.59 8.20
N PRO A 40 -4.29 -6.26 8.25
CA PRO A 40 -5.55 -5.68 7.81
C PRO A 40 -5.85 -4.39 8.58
N VAL A 41 -6.27 -3.35 7.87
CA VAL A 41 -6.66 -2.07 8.49
C VAL A 41 -8.07 -2.22 9.05
N ILE A 42 -8.22 -2.03 10.36
CA ILE A 42 -9.52 -2.02 11.02
C ILE A 42 -9.66 -0.67 11.74
N PRO A 43 -10.65 0.16 11.40
CA PRO A 43 -10.82 1.44 12.07
C PRO A 43 -11.09 1.23 13.56
N ARG A 44 -10.36 1.96 14.42
CA ARG A 44 -10.53 1.94 15.89
C ARG A 44 -10.27 0.56 16.53
N SER A 45 -9.44 -0.28 15.92
CA SER A 45 -9.04 -1.58 16.47
C SER A 45 -7.93 -1.48 17.50
N THR A 46 -7.83 -2.52 18.31
CA THR A 46 -6.62 -2.84 19.07
C THR A 46 -5.67 -3.71 18.23
N PRO A 47 -4.37 -3.80 18.59
CA PRO A 47 -3.45 -4.72 17.94
C PRO A 47 -3.93 -6.20 17.97
N ALA A 48 -4.66 -6.59 19.02
CA ALA A 48 -5.23 -7.93 19.13
C ALA A 48 -6.32 -8.18 18.08
N ASP A 49 -7.15 -7.17 17.80
CA ASP A 49 -8.19 -7.26 16.76
C ASP A 49 -7.58 -7.38 15.37
N GLU A 50 -6.52 -6.63 15.08
CA GLU A 50 -5.78 -6.69 13.81
C GLU A 50 -5.17 -8.07 13.57
N ILE A 51 -4.53 -8.63 14.60
CA ILE A 51 -4.01 -10.00 14.56
C ILE A 51 -5.16 -10.97 14.33
N ASN A 52 -6.25 -10.85 15.08
CA ASN A 52 -7.42 -11.73 14.95
C ASN A 52 -8.08 -11.65 13.57
N ALA A 53 -8.02 -10.51 12.89
CA ALA A 53 -8.52 -10.34 11.54
C ALA A 53 -7.59 -10.90 10.46
N SER A 54 -6.34 -11.20 10.77
CA SER A 54 -5.38 -11.73 9.80
C SER A 54 -5.81 -13.09 9.23
N LEU A 55 -5.42 -13.36 7.98
CA LEU A 55 -5.72 -14.64 7.31
C LEU A 55 -5.24 -15.87 8.11
N LYS A 56 -4.10 -15.74 8.82
CA LYS A 56 -3.53 -16.80 9.66
C LYS A 56 -4.42 -17.16 10.86
N ARG A 57 -5.39 -16.32 11.21
CA ARG A 57 -6.37 -16.55 12.28
C ARG A 57 -7.72 -17.04 11.76
N SER A 58 -7.83 -17.36 10.46
CA SER A 58 -9.00 -18.03 9.90
C SER A 58 -8.98 -19.52 10.21
N ALA A 59 -10.15 -20.12 10.42
CA ALA A 59 -10.30 -21.57 10.51
C ALA A 59 -9.86 -22.28 9.22
N LEU A 60 -9.90 -21.59 8.07
CA LEU A 60 -9.48 -22.13 6.77
C LEU A 60 -7.96 -22.26 6.64
N TRP A 61 -7.20 -21.57 7.51
CA TRP A 61 -5.74 -21.55 7.41
C TRP A 61 -5.11 -22.94 7.58
N GLN A 62 -5.77 -23.84 8.34
CA GLN A 62 -5.32 -25.22 8.53
C GLN A 62 -5.28 -26.03 7.22
N HIS A 63 -6.04 -25.62 6.20
CA HIS A 63 -6.08 -26.27 4.88
C HIS A 63 -5.06 -25.67 3.90
N VAL A 64 -4.32 -24.62 4.30
CA VAL A 64 -3.37 -23.93 3.43
C VAL A 64 -2.03 -24.65 3.41
N LYS A 65 -1.64 -25.16 2.23
CA LYS A 65 -0.27 -25.60 1.98
C LYS A 65 0.60 -24.38 1.65
N THR A 66 1.65 -24.16 2.45
CA THR A 66 2.56 -23.03 2.24
C THR A 66 3.67 -23.39 1.27
N LEU A 67 3.84 -22.58 0.21
CA LEU A 67 4.99 -22.60 -0.69
C LEU A 67 5.76 -21.29 -0.54
N LYS A 68 7.09 -21.34 -0.56
CA LYS A 68 7.95 -20.17 -0.37
C LYS A 68 8.75 -19.90 -1.64
N LEU A 69 8.66 -18.67 -2.14
CA LEU A 69 9.59 -18.16 -3.14
C LEU A 69 10.82 -17.62 -2.41
N ILE A 70 11.98 -18.22 -2.67
CA ILE A 70 13.23 -17.88 -1.98
C ILE A 70 14.14 -16.96 -2.80
N LYS A 71 13.95 -16.92 -4.13
CA LYS A 71 14.82 -16.16 -5.03
C LYS A 71 14.26 -14.76 -5.27
N ASN A 72 15.02 -13.74 -4.88
CA ASN A 72 14.66 -12.35 -5.16
C ASN A 72 15.08 -11.98 -6.60
N MET A 73 14.14 -12.11 -7.54
CA MET A 73 14.38 -11.81 -8.95
C MET A 73 14.75 -10.33 -9.18
N ARG A 74 14.27 -9.40 -8.35
CA ARG A 74 14.60 -7.96 -8.48
C ARG A 74 16.09 -7.73 -8.28
N VAL A 75 16.68 -8.37 -7.28
CA VAL A 75 18.13 -8.31 -7.00
C VAL A 75 18.91 -9.00 -8.11
N GLN A 76 18.47 -10.19 -8.53
CA GLN A 76 19.18 -10.98 -9.52
C GLN A 76 19.27 -10.28 -10.89
N LEU A 77 18.22 -9.58 -11.30
CA LEU A 77 18.19 -8.86 -12.58
C LEU A 77 19.06 -7.60 -12.60
N GLN A 78 19.31 -6.99 -11.43
CA GLN A 78 20.16 -5.79 -11.32
C GLN A 78 21.66 -6.14 -11.30
N ASN A 79 22.01 -7.38 -10.94
CA ASN A 79 23.40 -7.90 -10.88
C ASN A 79 24.37 -6.97 -10.13
N ASP A 80 23.88 -6.32 -9.07
CA ASP A 80 24.62 -5.34 -8.28
C ASP A 80 24.70 -5.81 -6.82
N ARG A 81 25.93 -5.85 -6.29
CA ARG A 81 26.22 -6.24 -4.90
C ARG A 81 25.57 -5.31 -3.88
N SER A 82 25.43 -4.02 -4.19
CA SER A 82 24.81 -3.07 -3.26
C SER A 82 23.32 -3.38 -3.05
N THR A 83 22.64 -3.75 -4.14
CA THR A 83 21.24 -4.18 -4.14
C THR A 83 21.04 -5.47 -3.33
N GLU A 84 21.97 -6.42 -3.42
CA GLU A 84 21.93 -7.65 -2.63
C GLU A 84 22.07 -7.37 -1.12
N ILE A 85 23.03 -6.53 -0.74
CA ILE A 85 23.22 -6.11 0.65
C ILE A 85 21.95 -5.44 1.19
N PHE A 86 21.39 -4.49 0.45
CA PHE A 86 20.16 -3.80 0.83
C PHE A 86 18.98 -4.76 1.00
N SER A 87 18.81 -5.72 0.07
CA SER A 87 17.75 -6.73 0.15
C SER A 87 17.90 -7.60 1.40
N ASN A 88 19.12 -8.01 1.76
CA ASN A 88 19.36 -8.81 2.96
C ASN A 88 19.06 -8.03 4.24
N GLN A 89 19.48 -6.76 4.30
CA GLN A 89 19.14 -5.86 5.42
C GLN A 89 17.62 -5.69 5.58
N LEU A 90 16.89 -5.48 4.46
CA LEU A 90 15.44 -5.37 4.47
C LEU A 90 14.76 -6.67 4.96
N LEU A 91 15.29 -7.83 4.56
CA LEU A 91 14.80 -9.13 5.02
C LEU A 91 15.04 -9.33 6.52
N ASP A 92 16.19 -8.92 7.05
CA ASP A 92 16.47 -9.05 8.47
C ASP A 92 15.56 -8.15 9.33
N ILE A 93 15.24 -6.94 8.84
CA ILE A 93 14.21 -6.07 9.44
C ILE A 93 12.85 -6.77 9.40
N GLY A 94 12.40 -7.22 8.22
CA GLY A 94 11.09 -7.84 8.05
C GLY A 94 10.90 -9.16 8.81
N ASN A 95 12.00 -9.86 9.13
CA ASN A 95 11.98 -11.09 9.94
C ASN A 95 12.16 -10.82 11.44
N GLY A 96 12.28 -9.56 11.88
CA GLY A 96 12.46 -9.20 13.28
C GLY A 96 13.80 -9.62 13.88
N LYS A 97 14.85 -9.73 13.05
CA LYS A 97 16.21 -10.08 13.51
C LYS A 97 17.02 -8.87 13.96
N VAL A 98 16.56 -7.66 13.63
CA VAL A 98 17.22 -6.42 14.06
C VAL A 98 16.84 -6.15 15.53
N PRO A 99 17.82 -5.85 16.40
CA PRO A 99 17.54 -5.53 17.80
C PRO A 99 16.56 -4.37 17.92
N VAL A 100 15.58 -4.54 18.82
CA VAL A 100 14.61 -3.50 19.18
C VAL A 100 15.04 -2.93 20.53
N ASP A 101 15.19 -1.62 20.61
CA ASP A 101 15.32 -0.93 21.89
C ASP A 101 14.02 -1.09 22.67
N LEU A 102 14.09 -1.79 23.81
CA LEU A 102 12.93 -2.09 24.66
C LEU A 102 12.30 -0.84 25.29
N THR A 103 13.06 0.25 25.40
CA THR A 103 12.57 1.50 26.00
C THR A 103 11.75 2.30 25.00
N SER A 104 12.25 2.45 23.76
CA SER A 104 11.60 3.24 22.73
C SER A 104 10.70 2.43 21.80
N GLY A 105 10.85 1.10 21.78
CA GLY A 105 10.19 0.19 20.84
C GLY A 105 10.70 0.34 19.40
N LYS A 106 11.86 0.98 19.18
CA LYS A 106 12.40 1.31 17.86
C LYS A 106 13.58 0.41 17.49
N ILE A 107 13.79 0.25 16.19
CA ILE A 107 15.01 -0.34 15.65
C ILE A 107 16.01 0.75 15.25
N SER A 108 17.29 0.42 15.32
CA SER A 108 18.34 1.22 14.68
C SER A 108 18.58 0.69 13.28
N LEU A 109 18.43 1.55 12.27
CA LEU A 109 18.73 1.19 10.89
C LEU A 109 20.26 1.15 10.70
N PRO A 110 20.78 0.22 9.87
CA PRO A 110 22.19 0.23 9.48
C PRO A 110 22.59 1.58 8.87
N HIS A 111 23.82 2.03 9.12
CA HIS A 111 24.30 3.35 8.63
C HIS A 111 24.25 3.49 7.10
N ASN A 112 24.39 2.39 6.37
CA ASN A 112 24.33 2.35 4.91
C ASN A 112 22.91 2.08 4.35
N PHE A 113 21.88 2.08 5.20
CA PHE A 113 20.53 1.68 4.78
C PHE A 113 19.77 2.78 4.06
N CYS A 114 19.96 4.05 4.46
CA CYS A 114 19.26 5.18 3.88
C CYS A 114 20.05 6.48 4.03
N ASN A 115 19.77 7.43 3.15
CA ASN A 115 20.22 8.80 3.29
C ASN A 115 19.20 9.59 4.10
N LEU A 116 19.56 9.96 5.32
CA LEU A 116 18.71 10.77 6.18
C LEU A 116 18.72 12.24 5.71
N VAL A 117 17.55 12.85 5.72
CA VAL A 117 17.34 14.26 5.40
C VAL A 117 16.74 14.97 6.62
N THR A 118 17.02 16.25 6.76
CA THR A 118 16.66 17.03 7.96
C THR A 118 15.31 17.72 7.83
N SER A 119 14.79 17.86 6.61
CA SER A 119 13.51 18.54 6.36
C SER A 119 12.73 17.95 5.20
N LYS A 120 11.40 18.19 5.20
CA LYS A 120 10.53 17.83 4.07
C LYS A 120 10.92 18.56 2.78
N GLY A 121 11.41 19.80 2.89
CA GLY A 121 11.87 20.57 1.74
C GLY A 121 13.11 19.97 1.07
N GLU A 122 14.06 19.51 1.88
CA GLU A 122 15.26 18.78 1.41
C GLU A 122 14.86 17.45 0.75
N LEU A 123 13.93 16.70 1.34
CA LEU A 123 13.40 15.47 0.75
C LEU A 123 12.80 15.72 -0.64
N VAL A 124 11.97 16.75 -0.77
CA VAL A 124 11.33 17.12 -2.03
C VAL A 124 12.37 17.50 -3.07
N GLU A 125 13.39 18.28 -2.71
CA GLU A 125 14.45 18.67 -3.65
C GLU A 125 15.28 17.46 -4.12
N ARG A 126 15.60 16.54 -3.21
CA ARG A 126 16.34 15.32 -3.53
C ARG A 126 15.59 14.38 -4.47
N VAL A 127 14.27 14.25 -4.30
CA VAL A 127 13.45 13.32 -5.09
C VAL A 127 12.93 13.97 -6.38
N PHE A 128 12.51 15.24 -6.31
CA PHE A 128 11.97 16.01 -7.42
C PHE A 128 12.81 17.28 -7.70
N PRO A 129 14.07 17.12 -8.12
CA PRO A 129 14.92 18.27 -8.45
C PRO A 129 14.34 19.04 -9.65
N ASP A 130 14.39 20.37 -9.61
CA ASP A 130 13.94 21.23 -10.71
C ASP A 130 12.50 20.91 -11.21
N ILE A 131 11.59 20.60 -10.28
CA ILE A 131 10.19 20.27 -10.60
C ILE A 131 9.51 21.33 -11.49
N GLN A 132 9.92 22.59 -11.36
CA GLN A 132 9.46 23.72 -12.18
C GLN A 132 9.63 23.51 -13.67
N THR A 133 10.71 22.83 -14.05
CA THR A 133 11.07 22.57 -15.44
C THR A 133 10.51 21.23 -15.89
N ASN A 134 10.48 20.24 -14.99
CA ASN A 134 10.20 18.85 -15.33
C ASN A 134 8.73 18.41 -15.13
N PHE A 135 7.86 19.22 -14.52
CA PHE A 135 6.48 18.81 -14.22
C PHE A 135 5.64 18.41 -15.45
N LYS A 136 6.03 18.78 -16.67
CA LYS A 136 5.37 18.34 -17.91
C LYS A 136 5.95 17.06 -18.51
N ASN A 137 7.07 16.54 -17.98
CA ASN A 137 7.76 15.38 -18.53
C ASN A 137 7.26 14.08 -17.84
N PRO A 138 6.44 13.26 -18.51
CA PRO A 138 5.84 12.08 -17.88
C PRO A 138 6.89 11.01 -17.54
N LYS A 139 7.92 10.86 -18.38
CA LYS A 139 9.01 9.90 -18.15
C LYS A 139 9.77 10.25 -16.86
N TRP A 140 10.13 11.52 -16.72
CA TRP A 140 10.82 12.00 -15.53
C TRP A 140 9.98 11.83 -14.25
N LEU A 141 8.67 12.12 -14.31
CA LEU A 141 7.77 11.94 -13.16
C LEU A 141 7.61 10.47 -12.78
N SER A 142 7.56 9.56 -13.75
CA SER A 142 7.29 8.13 -13.51
C SER A 142 8.38 7.39 -12.73
N GLU A 143 9.60 7.92 -12.68
CA GLU A 143 10.75 7.29 -12.03
C GLU A 143 10.86 7.63 -10.53
N ARG A 144 9.95 8.46 -9.99
CA ARG A 144 10.11 9.10 -8.68
C ARG A 144 8.82 9.04 -7.87
N ALA A 145 8.95 8.81 -6.57
CA ALA A 145 7.84 8.84 -5.63
C ALA A 145 8.33 9.20 -4.22
N ILE A 146 7.49 9.87 -3.45
CA ILE A 146 7.67 10.04 -2.01
C ILE A 146 6.54 9.31 -1.31
N LEU A 147 6.88 8.38 -0.42
CA LEU A 147 5.94 7.66 0.43
C LEU A 147 5.97 8.25 1.84
N ALA A 148 4.82 8.35 2.48
CA ALA A 148 4.71 8.77 3.86
C ALA A 148 3.69 7.91 4.61
N ALA A 149 3.92 7.71 5.91
CA ALA A 149 3.10 6.82 6.73
C ALA A 149 1.66 7.32 6.98
N LYS A 150 1.42 8.63 6.85
CA LYS A 150 0.13 9.26 7.14
C LYS A 150 -0.32 10.16 6.00
N ASN A 151 -1.62 10.15 5.72
CA ASN A 151 -2.24 11.03 4.72
C ASN A 151 -2.01 12.52 5.00
N LYS A 152 -1.94 12.94 6.28
CA LYS A 152 -1.58 14.33 6.63
C LYS A 152 -0.18 14.71 6.13
N ASP A 153 0.79 13.80 6.25
CA ASP A 153 2.16 14.04 5.79
C ASP A 153 2.24 14.04 4.27
N VAL A 154 1.51 13.12 3.61
CA VAL A 154 1.33 13.10 2.15
C VAL A 154 0.74 14.43 1.67
N TYR A 155 -0.33 14.92 2.29
CA TYR A 155 -0.96 16.19 1.94
C TYR A 155 0.01 17.37 2.07
N GLN A 156 0.77 17.43 3.17
CA GLN A 156 1.78 18.47 3.35
C GLN A 156 2.88 18.42 2.28
N LEU A 157 3.40 17.23 1.95
CA LEU A 157 4.41 17.06 0.90
C LEU A 157 3.85 17.45 -0.47
N ASN A 158 2.64 17.02 -0.79
CA ASN A 158 1.96 17.36 -2.04
C ASN A 158 1.78 18.88 -2.18
N ASN A 159 1.40 19.58 -1.10
CA ASN A 159 1.28 21.03 -1.12
C ASN A 159 2.64 21.71 -1.38
N VAL A 160 3.72 21.22 -0.75
CA VAL A 160 5.08 21.76 -0.97
C VAL A 160 5.54 21.55 -2.42
N ILE A 161 5.22 20.39 -3.02
CA ILE A 161 5.55 20.10 -4.42
C ILE A 161 4.71 20.98 -5.36
N GLN A 162 3.40 21.08 -5.12
CA GLN A 162 2.49 21.88 -5.95
C GLN A 162 2.81 23.37 -5.87
N SER A 163 3.13 23.90 -4.68
CA SER A 163 3.47 25.32 -4.50
C SER A 163 4.76 25.71 -5.23
N ARG A 164 5.58 24.73 -5.61
CA ARG A 164 6.73 25.00 -6.48
C ARG A 164 6.18 25.30 -7.88
N ILE A 165 5.41 24.41 -8.49
CA ILE A 165 4.97 24.53 -9.89
C ILE A 165 4.29 25.87 -10.20
N GLN A 166 4.95 26.73 -11.00
CA GLN A 166 4.44 28.05 -11.41
C GLN A 166 3.50 27.95 -12.64
N ASN A 167 2.29 27.41 -12.46
CA ASN A 167 1.23 27.44 -13.49
C ASN A 167 -0.13 27.82 -12.90
N GLU A 168 -1.09 28.03 -13.80
CA GLU A 168 -2.49 28.19 -13.45
C GLU A 168 -3.00 26.98 -12.65
N THR A 169 -3.65 27.27 -11.53
CA THR A 169 -4.24 26.25 -10.66
C THR A 169 -5.71 26.07 -11.03
N VAL A 170 -6.13 24.81 -11.19
CA VAL A 170 -7.52 24.45 -11.43
C VAL A 170 -8.06 23.72 -10.19
N THR A 171 -9.15 24.22 -9.63
CA THR A 171 -9.81 23.62 -8.46
C THR A 171 -11.02 22.80 -8.90
N TYR A 172 -11.01 21.52 -8.57
CA TYR A 172 -12.15 20.61 -8.74
C TYR A 172 -12.87 20.45 -7.41
N LYS A 173 -14.17 20.78 -7.36
CA LYS A 173 -14.98 20.65 -6.15
C LYS A 173 -15.76 19.34 -6.19
N SER A 174 -15.76 18.57 -5.10
CA SER A 174 -16.70 17.46 -4.94
C SER A 174 -18.11 17.99 -4.70
N VAL A 175 -19.11 17.19 -5.08
CA VAL A 175 -20.52 17.42 -4.74
C VAL A 175 -20.97 16.22 -3.92
N ASP A 176 -21.16 16.45 -2.62
CA ASP A 176 -21.60 15.42 -1.67
C ASP A 176 -23.08 15.68 -1.36
N THR A 177 -23.94 14.69 -1.59
CA THR A 177 -25.39 14.78 -1.30
C THR A 177 -25.73 13.79 -0.19
N VAL A 178 -26.44 14.25 0.84
CA VAL A 178 -27.02 13.37 1.85
C VAL A 178 -28.41 12.98 1.34
N VAL A 179 -28.60 11.69 1.04
CA VAL A 179 -29.93 11.18 0.67
C VAL A 179 -30.72 11.01 1.97
N GLU A 180 -31.84 11.71 2.11
CA GLU A 180 -32.81 11.42 3.18
C GLU A 180 -33.33 9.98 2.98
N VAL A 181 -33.62 9.28 4.08
CA VAL A 181 -33.87 7.82 4.11
C VAL A 181 -35.03 7.38 3.19
N ASP A 182 -35.90 8.32 2.80
CA ASP A 182 -37.11 8.07 2.00
C ASP A 182 -37.03 8.51 0.52
N GLU A 183 -35.91 9.07 0.05
CA GLU A 183 -35.79 9.48 -1.36
C GLU A 183 -35.03 8.45 -2.21
N ALA A 184 -35.73 7.85 -3.19
CA ALA A 184 -35.11 6.97 -4.17
C ALA A 184 -34.07 7.75 -5.01
N VAL A 185 -32.84 7.22 -5.06
CA VAL A 185 -31.70 7.82 -5.78
C VAL A 185 -32.04 8.01 -7.27
N PRO A 186 -32.11 9.25 -7.80
CA PRO A 186 -32.11 9.46 -9.23
C PRO A 186 -30.72 9.12 -9.78
N SER A 187 -30.67 8.42 -10.92
CA SER A 187 -29.41 8.11 -11.59
C SER A 187 -28.63 9.39 -11.91
N PRO A 188 -27.30 9.43 -11.72
CA PRO A 188 -26.52 10.62 -11.98
C PRO A 188 -26.60 11.00 -13.48
N PRO A 189 -26.76 12.29 -13.83
CA PRO A 189 -26.72 12.72 -15.22
C PRO A 189 -25.33 12.46 -15.81
N ASN A 190 -25.30 12.02 -17.06
CA ASN A 190 -24.11 11.69 -17.84
C ASN A 190 -22.98 12.71 -17.63
N LEU A 191 -21.96 12.32 -16.87
CA LEU A 191 -20.71 13.07 -16.78
C LEU A 191 -20.00 13.02 -18.14
N PRO A 192 -19.44 14.13 -18.63
CA PRO A 192 -18.65 14.13 -19.85
C PRO A 192 -17.41 13.22 -19.68
N PRO A 193 -16.87 12.68 -20.79
CA PRO A 193 -15.72 11.78 -20.73
C PRO A 193 -14.53 12.48 -20.06
N PHE A 194 -14.02 11.85 -18.99
CA PHE A 194 -12.84 12.32 -18.27
C PHE A 194 -11.66 12.49 -19.24
N PRO A 195 -11.03 13.67 -19.34
CA PRO A 195 -9.78 13.79 -20.06
C PRO A 195 -8.70 13.03 -19.29
N SER A 196 -8.00 12.15 -19.99
CA SER A 196 -6.89 11.34 -19.50
C SER A 196 -5.79 12.23 -18.89
N ARG A 197 -5.83 12.48 -17.57
CA ARG A 197 -4.77 13.18 -16.85
C ARG A 197 -4.46 12.47 -15.53
N LEU A 198 -3.20 12.02 -15.46
CA LEU A 198 -2.44 11.52 -14.32
C LEU A 198 -3.22 11.30 -13.01
N TRP A 199 -3.65 10.05 -12.80
CA TRP A 199 -3.92 9.56 -11.46
C TRP A 199 -2.57 9.19 -10.83
N LEU A 200 -2.02 10.06 -9.98
CA LEU A 200 -0.99 9.65 -9.03
C LEU A 200 -1.65 8.64 -8.06
N HIS A 201 -1.43 7.36 -8.32
CA HIS A 201 -1.77 6.30 -7.38
C HIS A 201 -0.84 6.45 -6.17
N LEU A 202 -1.39 6.94 -5.07
CA LEU A 202 -0.80 6.83 -3.75
C LEU A 202 -1.26 5.48 -3.18
N ALA A 203 -0.33 4.51 -3.16
CA ALA A 203 -0.42 3.30 -2.36
C ALA A 203 0.52 3.43 -1.15
#